data_AF-A0A3C1S1E6-F1
#
_entry.id   AF-A0A3C1S1E6-F1
#
_cell.length_a   1.000
_cell.length_b   1.000
_cell.length_c   1.000
_cell.angle_alpha   90.00
_cell.angle_beta   90.00
_cell.angle_gamma   90.00
#
_symmetry.space_group_name_H-M   'P 1'
#
loop_
_entity.id
_entity.type
_entity.pdbx_description
1 polymer ?
#
loop_
_entity_poly.entity_id
_entity_poly.type
_entity_poly.pdbx_seq_one_letter_code
_entity_poly.pdbx_strand_id
1 'polypeptide(L)'
;MDRISLIKDPDAINMEDKYSILRSSEVAQIVPREIASITDLNSTHISMLISIDNMQIEAKDQTFANLNNTFTVNRVFKSCADGETIIMRNSGFADFRAQLIPNMQGKIKGVVGNYRGAFQLLIRDTNDLNLIQSRCEPLYIEDFQSVVGNADFDIDGWINYTEKGSKVWTEKVFQSNGYVEFNPYGSNDSKNVSWLITPRINLENQDNEVVTFQTQHAYPDAGHDPLEILISTDFNGTKEGIEDATWNSLDSKISYIEDFSSWFTFVDSGEVDLSLYEGIAYIAFKYTGSDRENKNMTIHIDNVKVFVK
;
A
#
# COMPACT_ATOMS: atom_id res chain seq x y z
N MET A 1 -11.81 -33.47 3.53
CA MET A 1 -13.22 -33.18 3.14
C MET A 1 -13.96 -32.81 4.39
N ASP A 2 -14.20 -31.52 4.58
CA ASP A 2 -14.86 -31.01 5.77
C ASP A 2 -16.34 -31.41 5.76
N ARG A 3 -16.73 -32.14 6.79
CA ARG A 3 -18.08 -32.69 6.94
C ARG A 3 -18.58 -32.30 8.33
N ILE A 4 -19.71 -31.62 8.40
CA ILE A 4 -20.46 -31.45 9.65
C ILE A 4 -21.65 -32.40 9.63
N SER A 5 -21.88 -33.00 10.79
CA SER A 5 -23.14 -33.64 11.12
C SER A 5 -24.01 -32.61 11.86
N LEU A 6 -25.18 -32.28 11.31
CA LEU A 6 -26.15 -31.37 11.94
C LEU A 6 -26.49 -31.82 13.37
N ILE A 7 -26.66 -30.89 14.31
CA ILE A 7 -27.08 -31.26 15.67
C ILE A 7 -28.58 -31.56 15.64
N LYS A 8 -28.98 -32.71 16.19
CA LYS A 8 -30.37 -33.16 16.21
C LYS A 8 -31.25 -32.21 17.05
N ASP A 9 -32.50 -32.05 16.62
CA ASP A 9 -33.57 -31.28 17.26
C ASP A 9 -33.63 -31.49 18.80
N PRO A 10 -33.60 -30.44 19.63
CA PRO A 10 -33.50 -30.53 21.09
C PRO A 10 -34.68 -31.23 21.78
N ASP A 11 -35.82 -31.42 21.11
CA ASP A 11 -37.04 -32.00 21.70
C ASP A 11 -36.99 -33.54 21.85
N ALA A 12 -35.88 -34.20 21.44
CA ALA A 12 -35.72 -35.66 21.48
C ALA A 12 -34.57 -36.15 22.38
N ILE A 13 -34.12 -35.36 23.36
CA ILE A 13 -32.93 -35.68 24.17
C ILE A 13 -33.33 -36.18 25.57
N ASN A 14 -33.03 -37.44 25.88
CA ASN A 14 -33.15 -38.00 27.24
C ASN A 14 -32.03 -37.48 28.15
N MET A 15 -32.25 -37.46 29.49
CA MET A 15 -31.32 -36.90 30.48
C MET A 15 -29.88 -37.48 30.47
N GLU A 16 -29.65 -38.64 29.84
CA GLU A 16 -28.32 -39.27 29.74
C GLU A 16 -27.42 -38.64 28.66
N ASP A 17 -27.97 -37.89 27.71
CA ASP A 17 -27.24 -37.28 26.58
C ASP A 17 -26.71 -35.87 26.85
N LYS A 18 -26.72 -35.43 28.11
CA LYS A 18 -26.40 -34.03 28.49
C LYS A 18 -24.96 -33.59 28.17
N TYR A 19 -24.10 -34.51 27.74
CA TYR A 19 -22.69 -34.25 27.38
C TYR A 19 -22.29 -34.85 26.02
N SER A 20 -23.23 -35.36 25.22
CA SER A 20 -22.92 -35.97 23.92
C SER A 20 -23.17 -34.98 22.78
N ILE A 21 -22.21 -34.87 21.86
CA ILE A 21 -22.44 -34.19 20.58
C ILE A 21 -23.16 -35.18 19.66
N LEU A 22 -24.47 -35.00 19.51
CA LEU A 22 -25.28 -35.82 18.61
C LEU A 22 -25.07 -35.37 17.17
N ARG A 23 -24.41 -36.23 16.39
CA ARG A 23 -24.16 -36.04 14.97
C ARG A 23 -25.37 -36.50 14.14
N SER A 24 -25.92 -35.64 13.29
CA SER A 24 -26.84 -36.04 12.22
C SER A 24 -26.22 -37.07 11.27
N SER A 25 -27.09 -37.90 10.71
CA SER A 25 -26.80 -38.80 9.59
C SER A 25 -26.56 -38.04 8.28
N GLU A 26 -27.02 -36.79 8.20
CA GLU A 26 -26.75 -35.94 7.04
C GLU A 26 -25.31 -35.45 7.07
N VAL A 27 -24.63 -35.70 5.96
CA VAL A 27 -23.27 -35.27 5.71
C VAL A 27 -23.32 -34.26 4.58
N ALA A 28 -23.11 -33.00 4.91
CA ALA A 28 -22.98 -31.94 3.93
C ALA A 28 -21.54 -31.41 3.89
N GLN A 29 -21.11 -30.97 2.73
CA GLN A 29 -19.88 -30.18 2.60
C GLN A 29 -20.16 -28.77 3.13
N ILE A 30 -19.32 -28.30 4.03
CA ILE A 30 -19.39 -26.91 4.49
C ILE A 30 -18.88 -26.03 3.36
N VAL A 31 -19.71 -25.11 2.90
CA VAL A 31 -19.31 -24.05 1.95
C VAL A 31 -19.06 -22.78 2.77
N PRO A 32 -17.84 -22.23 2.77
CA PRO A 32 -17.56 -20.96 3.44
C PRO A 32 -18.43 -19.85 2.88
N ARG A 33 -18.88 -18.93 3.73
CA ARG A 33 -19.51 -17.68 3.29
C ARG A 33 -18.43 -16.73 2.80
N GLU A 34 -18.50 -16.30 1.55
CA GLU A 34 -17.60 -15.27 1.03
C GLU A 34 -17.92 -13.91 1.68
N ILE A 35 -16.87 -13.21 2.08
CA ILE A 35 -16.89 -11.87 2.68
C ILE A 35 -15.97 -10.99 1.84
N ALA A 36 -16.50 -9.84 1.36
CA ALA A 36 -15.78 -8.99 0.43
C ALA A 36 -14.69 -8.15 1.12
N SER A 37 -15.02 -7.51 2.24
CA SER A 37 -14.06 -6.79 3.09
C SER A 37 -14.15 -7.25 4.54
N ILE A 38 -13.05 -7.13 5.27
CA ILE A 38 -13.00 -7.36 6.72
C ILE A 38 -14.02 -6.46 7.45
N THR A 39 -14.28 -5.26 6.91
CA THR A 39 -15.24 -4.30 7.46
C THR A 39 -16.69 -4.75 7.36
N ASP A 40 -17.02 -5.72 6.50
CA ASP A 40 -18.36 -6.30 6.39
C ASP A 40 -18.70 -7.27 7.54
N LEU A 41 -17.69 -7.66 8.35
CA LEU A 41 -17.90 -8.55 9.49
C LEU A 41 -18.76 -7.89 10.56
N ASN A 42 -19.66 -8.68 11.11
CA ASN A 42 -20.63 -8.25 12.12
C ASN A 42 -21.06 -9.45 12.97
N SER A 43 -21.86 -9.20 14.00
CA SER A 43 -22.20 -10.24 14.99
C SER A 43 -22.92 -11.46 14.39
N THR A 44 -23.58 -11.31 13.24
CA THR A 44 -24.21 -12.45 12.56
C THR A 44 -23.18 -13.43 12.02
N HIS A 45 -21.95 -12.97 11.75
CA HIS A 45 -20.84 -13.77 11.24
C HIS A 45 -20.18 -14.69 12.28
N ILE A 46 -20.40 -14.46 13.58
CA ILE A 46 -19.77 -15.24 14.66
C ILE A 46 -20.13 -16.73 14.51
N SER A 47 -19.13 -17.59 14.68
CA SER A 47 -19.21 -19.04 14.52
C SER A 47 -19.50 -19.54 13.10
N MET A 48 -19.53 -18.66 12.09
CA MET A 48 -19.57 -19.09 10.69
C MET A 48 -18.17 -19.29 10.12
N LEU A 49 -18.04 -20.31 9.27
CA LEU A 49 -16.89 -20.46 8.39
C LEU A 49 -17.03 -19.46 7.25
N ILE A 50 -16.06 -18.56 7.13
CA ILE A 50 -16.01 -17.57 6.06
C ILE A 50 -14.78 -17.77 5.17
N SER A 51 -14.77 -17.07 4.05
CA SER A 51 -13.66 -16.94 3.13
C SER A 51 -13.47 -15.46 2.78
N ILE A 52 -12.22 -15.00 2.75
CA ILE A 52 -11.81 -13.65 2.36
C ILE A 52 -10.66 -13.78 1.35
N ASP A 53 -10.78 -13.07 0.23
CA ASP A 53 -9.77 -13.00 -0.83
C ASP A 53 -8.73 -11.89 -0.58
N ASN A 54 -7.63 -11.91 -1.32
CA ASN A 54 -6.57 -10.88 -1.31
C ASN A 54 -5.97 -10.61 0.09
N MET A 55 -5.78 -11.67 0.88
CA MET A 55 -5.23 -11.58 2.23
C MET A 55 -3.78 -12.06 2.26
N GLN A 56 -2.93 -11.40 3.05
CA GLN A 56 -1.54 -11.79 3.30
C GLN A 56 -1.19 -11.67 4.78
N ILE A 57 -0.22 -12.44 5.27
CA ILE A 57 0.31 -12.25 6.64
C ILE A 57 1.07 -10.93 6.71
N GLU A 58 0.83 -10.07 7.68
CA GLU A 58 1.51 -8.77 7.76
C GLU A 58 3.01 -8.93 8.03
N ALA A 59 3.37 -9.71 9.05
CA ALA A 59 4.75 -9.98 9.40
C ALA A 59 5.28 -11.25 8.70
N LYS A 60 6.41 -11.10 8.00
CA LYS A 60 7.11 -12.18 7.28
C LYS A 60 7.76 -13.18 8.24
N ASP A 61 8.06 -14.36 7.71
CA ASP A 61 8.81 -15.43 8.40
C ASP A 61 8.20 -15.91 9.73
N GLN A 62 6.89 -15.79 9.88
CA GLN A 62 6.16 -16.28 11.05
C GLN A 62 5.68 -17.72 10.87
N THR A 63 5.83 -18.52 11.92
CA THR A 63 5.13 -19.80 12.07
C THR A 63 3.72 -19.60 12.63
N PHE A 64 2.81 -20.54 12.42
CA PHE A 64 1.42 -20.41 12.93
C PHE A 64 1.34 -20.21 14.44
N ALA A 65 2.21 -20.85 15.23
CA ALA A 65 2.34 -20.56 16.66
C ALA A 65 3.80 -20.41 17.11
N ASN A 66 4.02 -20.02 18.36
CA ASN A 66 5.38 -19.88 18.90
C ASN A 66 5.98 -21.27 19.14
N LEU A 67 7.22 -21.51 18.68
CA LEU A 67 7.87 -22.81 18.84
C LEU A 67 8.27 -23.12 20.29
N ASN A 68 8.53 -22.07 21.08
CA ASN A 68 9.14 -22.15 22.40
C ASN A 68 8.13 -22.25 23.55
N ASN A 69 6.83 -22.17 23.27
CA ASN A 69 5.78 -22.31 24.27
C ASN A 69 4.48 -22.82 23.64
N THR A 70 3.48 -23.08 24.47
CA THR A 70 2.16 -23.57 24.04
C THR A 70 1.07 -22.51 24.16
N PHE A 71 1.44 -21.24 24.40
CA PHE A 71 0.46 -20.16 24.49
C PHE A 71 -0.17 -19.89 23.14
N THR A 72 -1.45 -19.52 23.17
CA THR A 72 -2.14 -19.01 21.99
C THR A 72 -1.50 -17.70 21.53
N VAL A 73 -1.29 -17.57 20.22
CA VAL A 73 -0.70 -16.38 19.63
C VAL A 73 -1.59 -15.83 18.53
N ASN A 74 -1.49 -14.52 18.34
CA ASN A 74 -2.15 -13.79 17.26
C ASN A 74 -1.18 -13.64 16.08
N ARG A 75 -1.72 -13.82 14.88
CA ARG A 75 -1.07 -13.54 13.60
C ARG A 75 -1.95 -12.53 12.88
N VAL A 76 -1.38 -11.43 12.41
CA VAL A 76 -2.15 -10.37 11.77
C VAL A 76 -2.13 -10.60 10.27
N PHE A 77 -3.30 -10.69 9.66
CA PHE A 77 -3.47 -10.72 8.23
C PHE A 77 -4.00 -9.37 7.75
N LYS A 78 -3.49 -8.92 6.61
CA LYS A 78 -3.85 -7.66 5.98
C LYS A 78 -4.46 -7.93 4.61
N SER A 79 -5.52 -7.20 4.29
CA SER A 79 -6.14 -7.15 2.98
C SER A 79 -5.30 -6.28 2.04
N CYS A 80 -5.00 -6.82 0.87
CA CYS A 80 -4.35 -6.10 -0.21
C CYS A 80 -5.29 -5.10 -0.90
N ALA A 81 -6.61 -5.28 -0.78
CA ALA A 81 -7.58 -4.43 -1.45
C ALA A 81 -7.79 -3.08 -0.75
N ASP A 82 -7.80 -3.07 0.59
CA ASP A 82 -8.17 -1.89 1.39
C ASP A 82 -7.23 -1.65 2.59
N GLY A 83 -6.24 -2.52 2.79
CA GLY A 83 -5.27 -2.41 3.89
C GLY A 83 -5.82 -2.78 5.26
N GLU A 84 -7.09 -3.19 5.35
CA GLU A 84 -7.73 -3.59 6.59
C GLU A 84 -7.08 -4.86 7.17
N THR A 85 -7.14 -5.01 8.50
CA THR A 85 -6.47 -6.11 9.18
C THR A 85 -7.41 -6.97 10.00
N ILE A 86 -7.10 -8.26 10.09
CA ILE A 86 -7.79 -9.21 10.95
C ILE A 86 -6.80 -10.12 11.67
N ILE A 87 -7.11 -10.42 12.92
CA ILE A 87 -6.33 -11.35 13.72
C ILE A 87 -6.73 -12.78 13.37
N MET A 88 -5.75 -13.60 13.02
CA MET A 88 -5.84 -15.05 13.04
C MET A 88 -5.25 -15.58 14.35
N ARG A 89 -6.05 -16.29 15.14
CA ARG A 89 -5.68 -16.76 16.48
C ARG A 89 -5.36 -18.25 16.46
N ASN A 90 -4.10 -18.59 16.75
CA ASN A 90 -3.58 -19.95 16.64
C ASN A 90 -3.15 -20.51 18.00
N SER A 91 -3.56 -21.76 18.26
CA SER A 91 -3.16 -22.49 19.47
C SER A 91 -1.70 -22.93 19.40
N GLY A 92 -0.96 -22.79 20.51
CA GLY A 92 0.38 -23.38 20.64
C GLY A 92 0.39 -24.91 20.74
N PHE A 93 -0.80 -25.54 20.81
CA PHE A 93 -0.98 -26.99 20.73
C PHE A 93 -1.40 -27.48 19.34
N ALA A 94 -1.53 -26.59 18.35
CA ALA A 94 -1.90 -27.00 16.99
C ALA A 94 -0.80 -27.87 16.36
N ASP A 95 -1.19 -28.93 15.65
CA ASP A 95 -0.24 -29.83 14.98
C ASP A 95 0.58 -29.13 13.89
N PHE A 96 0.03 -28.04 13.34
CA PHE A 96 0.69 -27.19 12.34
C PHE A 96 1.48 -26.01 12.95
N ARG A 97 1.64 -25.94 14.28
CA ARG A 97 2.24 -24.77 14.95
C ARG A 97 3.60 -24.35 14.41
N ALA A 98 4.40 -25.31 13.95
CA ALA A 98 5.76 -25.10 13.48
C ALA A 98 5.88 -24.86 11.98
N GLN A 99 4.76 -24.97 11.24
CA GLN A 99 4.74 -24.66 9.83
C GLN A 99 4.86 -23.15 9.65
N LEU A 100 5.66 -22.75 8.66
CA LEU A 100 5.75 -21.36 8.24
C LEU A 100 4.45 -20.97 7.53
N ILE A 101 3.98 -19.76 7.81
CA ILE A 101 2.90 -19.13 7.04
C ILE A 101 3.50 -18.70 5.70
N PRO A 102 2.93 -19.09 4.55
CA PRO A 102 3.45 -18.68 3.25
C PRO A 102 3.56 -17.15 3.14
N ASN A 103 4.70 -16.68 2.64
CA ASN A 103 4.94 -15.25 2.43
C ASN A 103 4.35 -14.78 1.08
N MET A 104 3.08 -15.06 0.88
CA MET A 104 2.30 -14.83 -0.35
C MET A 104 0.92 -14.29 0.06
N GLN A 105 0.18 -13.73 -0.90
CA GLN A 105 -1.24 -13.41 -0.70
C GLN A 105 -2.16 -14.47 -1.30
N GLY A 106 -3.43 -14.42 -0.93
CA GLY A 106 -4.49 -15.15 -1.59
C GLY A 106 -5.72 -15.30 -0.70
N LYS A 107 -6.41 -16.44 -0.85
CA LYS A 107 -7.65 -16.73 -0.13
C LYS A 107 -7.35 -17.32 1.24
N ILE A 108 -7.95 -16.75 2.29
CA ILE A 108 -7.97 -17.34 3.63
C ILE A 108 -9.39 -17.74 4.01
N LYS A 109 -9.50 -18.84 4.75
CA LYS A 109 -10.73 -19.33 5.36
C LYS A 109 -10.56 -19.35 6.86
N GLY A 110 -11.64 -19.17 7.59
CA GLY A 110 -11.60 -19.23 9.04
C GLY A 110 -12.97 -19.15 9.67
N VAL A 111 -13.09 -19.69 10.88
CA VAL A 111 -14.28 -19.52 11.70
C VAL A 111 -14.17 -18.18 12.43
N VAL A 112 -15.19 -17.33 12.28
CA VAL A 112 -15.20 -16.02 12.93
C VAL A 112 -15.44 -16.19 14.43
N GLY A 113 -14.53 -15.66 15.23
CA GLY A 113 -14.70 -15.42 16.66
C GLY A 113 -14.81 -13.93 16.95
N ASN A 114 -15.21 -13.61 18.18
CA ASN A 114 -15.15 -12.24 18.70
C ASN A 114 -14.51 -12.27 20.09
N TYR A 115 -13.55 -11.38 20.33
CA TYR A 115 -12.94 -11.18 21.64
C TYR A 115 -13.05 -9.72 22.04
N ARG A 116 -13.93 -9.44 23.02
CA ARG A 116 -14.15 -8.09 23.57
C ARG A 116 -14.46 -7.04 22.49
N GLY A 117 -15.25 -7.42 21.48
CA GLY A 117 -15.64 -6.54 20.38
C GLY A 117 -14.79 -6.67 19.12
N ALA A 118 -13.57 -7.21 19.19
CA ALA A 118 -12.73 -7.42 18.02
C ALA A 118 -13.03 -8.76 17.33
N PHE A 119 -13.31 -8.73 16.03
CA PHE A 119 -13.39 -9.96 15.22
C PHE A 119 -12.02 -10.59 15.02
N GLN A 120 -12.00 -11.91 14.98
CA GLN A 120 -10.80 -12.72 14.76
C GLN A 120 -11.17 -14.00 14.02
N LEU A 121 -10.20 -14.63 13.37
CA LEU A 121 -10.36 -15.90 12.69
C LEU A 121 -9.67 -17.02 13.46
N LEU A 122 -10.32 -18.18 13.50
CA LEU A 122 -9.70 -19.44 13.88
C LEU A 122 -9.64 -20.34 12.66
N ILE A 123 -8.45 -20.81 12.31
CA ILE A 123 -8.27 -21.80 11.24
C ILE A 123 -8.33 -23.21 11.79
N ARG A 124 -8.73 -24.15 10.94
CA ARG A 124 -8.88 -25.56 11.30
C ARG A 124 -7.58 -26.31 11.04
N ASP A 125 -6.96 -26.02 9.90
CA ASP A 125 -5.65 -26.50 9.48
C ASP A 125 -5.05 -25.55 8.43
N THR A 126 -3.89 -25.90 7.88
CA THR A 126 -3.19 -25.02 6.92
C THR A 126 -3.82 -24.99 5.53
N ASN A 127 -4.75 -25.89 5.18
CA ASN A 127 -5.50 -25.83 3.92
C ASN A 127 -6.55 -24.71 3.93
N ASP A 128 -6.82 -24.10 5.08
CA ASP A 128 -7.60 -22.87 5.16
C ASP A 128 -6.86 -21.66 4.56
N LEU A 129 -5.56 -21.78 4.25
CA LEU A 129 -4.78 -20.74 3.59
C LEU A 129 -4.39 -21.21 2.18
N ASN A 130 -4.90 -20.52 1.16
CA ASN A 130 -4.47 -20.68 -0.23
C ASN A 130 -3.75 -19.39 -0.67
N LEU A 131 -2.51 -19.25 -0.20
CA LEU A 131 -1.65 -18.09 -0.45
C LEU A 131 -0.64 -18.43 -1.54
N ILE A 132 -0.99 -18.13 -2.80
CA ILE A 132 -0.25 -18.55 -3.99
C ILE A 132 0.08 -17.38 -4.93
N GLN A 133 -0.33 -16.16 -4.59
CA GLN A 133 -0.09 -14.96 -5.38
C GLN A 133 0.99 -14.09 -4.74
N SER A 134 1.67 -13.29 -5.55
CA SER A 134 2.63 -12.29 -5.07
C SER A 134 1.97 -11.35 -4.06
N ARG A 135 2.70 -10.99 -3.01
CA ARG A 135 2.25 -10.01 -2.01
C ARG A 135 2.03 -8.64 -2.64
N CYS A 136 1.08 -7.88 -2.09
CA CYS A 136 0.80 -6.49 -2.46
C CYS A 136 1.70 -5.48 -1.70
N GLU A 137 2.98 -5.82 -1.50
CA GLU A 137 3.90 -4.85 -0.89
C GLU A 137 4.14 -3.71 -1.87
N PRO A 138 4.29 -2.46 -1.39
CA PRO A 138 4.74 -1.38 -2.24
C PRO A 138 6.08 -1.73 -2.90
N LEU A 139 6.14 -1.57 -4.22
CA LEU A 139 7.33 -1.70 -5.03
C LEU A 139 8.34 -0.61 -4.69
N TYR A 140 7.85 0.56 -4.26
CA TYR A 140 8.66 1.70 -3.85
C TYR A 140 7.91 2.58 -2.86
N ILE A 141 8.62 3.14 -1.87
CA ILE A 141 8.11 4.14 -0.92
C ILE A 141 9.21 5.14 -0.64
N GLU A 142 8.88 6.42 -0.74
CA GLU A 142 9.64 7.53 -0.19
C GLU A 142 8.66 8.49 0.49
N ASP A 143 8.81 8.64 1.81
CA ASP A 143 8.00 9.54 2.64
C ASP A 143 8.78 10.79 3.07
N PHE A 144 10.03 10.94 2.63
CA PHE A 144 10.94 12.05 2.91
C PHE A 144 11.17 12.35 4.38
N GLN A 145 10.82 11.45 5.31
CA GLN A 145 10.99 11.72 6.74
C GLN A 145 12.47 11.68 7.18
N SER A 146 13.36 11.22 6.29
CA SER A 146 14.80 11.19 6.51
C SER A 146 15.53 12.49 6.15
N VAL A 147 14.86 13.43 5.47
CA VAL A 147 15.47 14.70 5.04
C VAL A 147 15.80 15.60 6.23
N VAL A 148 16.85 16.43 6.09
CA VAL A 148 17.34 17.28 7.18
C VAL A 148 16.81 18.72 7.11
N GLY A 149 16.30 19.13 5.94
CA GLY A 149 15.70 20.44 5.71
C GLY A 149 16.71 21.58 5.48
N ASN A 150 16.32 22.56 4.65
CA ASN A 150 17.16 23.70 4.24
C ASN A 150 18.48 23.29 3.55
N ALA A 151 18.48 22.15 2.87
CA ALA A 151 19.59 21.66 2.06
C ALA A 151 19.10 21.37 0.63
N ASP A 152 20.03 21.24 -0.30
CA ASP A 152 19.72 20.67 -1.61
C ASP A 152 19.32 19.21 -1.42
N PHE A 153 18.32 18.75 -2.16
CA PHE A 153 17.85 17.37 -2.05
C PHE A 153 18.90 16.37 -2.51
N ASP A 154 19.27 15.42 -1.63
CA ASP A 154 20.37 14.47 -1.86
C ASP A 154 20.13 13.02 -1.40
N ILE A 155 18.86 12.59 -1.22
CA ILE A 155 18.55 11.20 -0.88
C ILE A 155 19.17 10.23 -1.88
N ASP A 156 19.84 9.19 -1.36
CA ASP A 156 20.58 8.22 -2.17
C ASP A 156 19.69 7.55 -3.24
N GLY A 157 20.27 7.38 -4.43
CA GLY A 157 19.60 6.82 -5.61
C GLY A 157 18.67 7.77 -6.37
N TRP A 158 18.23 8.89 -5.79
CA TRP A 158 17.50 9.90 -6.52
C TRP A 158 18.43 10.78 -7.36
N ILE A 159 17.88 11.36 -8.42
CA ILE A 159 18.57 12.36 -9.23
C ILE A 159 17.88 13.70 -9.08
N ASN A 160 18.61 14.68 -8.53
CA ASN A 160 18.29 16.10 -8.56
C ASN A 160 19.15 16.78 -9.64
N TYR A 161 18.51 17.22 -10.72
CA TYR A 161 19.19 17.75 -11.91
C TYR A 161 18.56 19.05 -12.41
N THR A 162 19.40 20.07 -12.60
CA THR A 162 18.97 21.36 -13.16
C THR A 162 19.36 21.44 -14.64
N GLU A 163 18.35 21.39 -15.51
CA GLU A 163 18.53 21.52 -16.96
C GLU A 163 18.74 23.01 -17.33
N LYS A 164 17.98 23.91 -16.70
CA LYS A 164 18.06 25.37 -16.93
C LYS A 164 17.85 26.14 -15.64
N GLY A 165 18.52 27.29 -15.55
CA GLY A 165 18.47 28.16 -14.37
C GLY A 165 19.47 27.73 -13.30
N SER A 166 19.29 28.29 -12.11
CA SER A 166 20.20 28.13 -10.97
C SER A 166 19.57 27.40 -9.78
N LYS A 167 18.26 27.14 -9.81
CA LYS A 167 17.49 26.58 -8.70
C LYS A 167 17.40 25.06 -8.81
N VAL A 168 17.52 24.41 -7.67
CA VAL A 168 17.46 22.95 -7.49
C VAL A 168 16.27 22.58 -6.59
N TRP A 169 15.89 21.30 -6.59
CA TRP A 169 14.99 20.77 -5.56
C TRP A 169 15.68 20.78 -4.19
N THR A 170 14.96 21.15 -3.15
CA THR A 170 15.50 21.31 -1.78
C THR A 170 14.69 20.53 -0.76
N GLU A 171 15.36 20.11 0.30
CA GLU A 171 14.73 19.46 1.44
C GLU A 171 14.05 20.47 2.35
N LYS A 172 12.89 20.11 2.87
CA LYS A 172 12.17 20.89 3.86
C LYS A 172 11.64 19.99 4.96
N VAL A 173 11.59 20.57 6.16
CA VAL A 173 10.94 19.95 7.32
C VAL A 173 10.05 20.99 7.96
N PHE A 174 8.77 20.67 8.12
CA PHE A 174 7.81 21.52 8.82
C PHE A 174 6.96 20.66 9.75
N GLN A 175 6.89 21.04 11.03
CA GLN A 175 6.13 20.30 12.05
C GLN A 175 6.43 18.78 12.07
N SER A 176 7.71 18.44 11.96
CA SER A 176 8.21 17.05 11.89
C SER A 176 7.83 16.27 10.64
N ASN A 177 7.20 16.89 9.64
CA ASN A 177 7.01 16.29 8.32
C ASN A 177 8.12 16.73 7.37
N GLY A 178 8.85 15.77 6.79
CA GLY A 178 9.79 16.01 5.70
C GLY A 178 9.10 16.03 4.33
N TYR A 179 9.59 16.83 3.40
CA TYR A 179 9.12 16.89 2.00
C TYR A 179 10.16 17.58 1.12
N VAL A 180 9.97 17.55 -0.19
CA VAL A 180 10.87 18.18 -1.17
C VAL A 180 10.20 19.39 -1.80
N GLU A 181 10.90 20.52 -1.89
CA GLU A 181 10.41 21.79 -2.42
C GLU A 181 11.17 22.25 -3.67
N PHE A 182 10.44 22.76 -4.66
CA PHE A 182 10.99 23.61 -5.71
C PHE A 182 10.35 25.01 -5.68
N ASN A 183 11.19 26.04 -5.73
CA ASN A 183 10.75 27.43 -5.82
C ASN A 183 11.80 28.28 -6.59
N PRO A 184 11.46 28.81 -7.78
CA PRO A 184 12.40 29.59 -8.56
C PRO A 184 12.50 31.07 -8.12
N TYR A 185 11.66 31.53 -7.20
CA TYR A 185 11.61 32.92 -6.74
C TYR A 185 12.97 33.43 -6.26
N GLY A 186 13.28 34.67 -6.66
CA GLY A 186 14.52 35.35 -6.29
C GLY A 186 15.77 34.78 -6.97
N SER A 187 15.64 33.93 -7.99
CA SER A 187 16.76 33.48 -8.82
C SER A 187 17.22 34.54 -9.83
N ASN A 188 16.33 35.45 -10.24
CA ASN A 188 16.49 36.32 -11.40
C ASN A 188 16.75 35.57 -12.72
N ASP A 189 16.42 34.28 -12.78
CA ASP A 189 16.55 33.46 -13.99
C ASP A 189 15.37 33.69 -14.93
N SER A 190 15.65 33.77 -16.23
CA SER A 190 14.61 33.87 -17.26
C SER A 190 13.87 32.55 -17.51
N LYS A 191 14.45 31.42 -17.07
CA LYS A 191 13.85 30.09 -17.14
C LYS A 191 14.50 29.18 -16.10
N ASN A 192 13.69 28.43 -15.37
CA ASN A 192 14.10 27.32 -14.54
C ASN A 192 13.48 26.03 -15.09
N VAL A 193 14.29 25.01 -15.29
CA VAL A 193 13.85 23.64 -15.62
C VAL A 193 14.65 22.70 -14.75
N SER A 194 13.98 21.97 -13.86
CA SER A 194 14.64 21.07 -12.91
C SER A 194 13.89 19.76 -12.79
N TRP A 195 14.65 18.68 -12.66
CA TRP A 195 14.20 17.30 -12.65
C TRP A 195 14.53 16.69 -11.30
N LEU A 196 13.53 16.03 -10.71
CA LEU A 196 13.68 15.16 -9.56
C LEU A 196 13.23 13.76 -9.98
N ILE A 197 14.15 12.81 -10.07
CA ILE A 197 13.90 11.48 -10.63
C ILE A 197 14.13 10.42 -9.56
N THR A 198 13.17 9.52 -9.41
CA THR A 198 13.24 8.40 -8.45
C THR A 198 14.45 7.49 -8.76
N PRO A 199 14.86 6.65 -7.80
CA PRO A 199 15.65 5.47 -8.09
C PRO A 199 14.92 4.52 -9.05
N ARG A 200 15.62 3.46 -9.49
CA ARG A 200 15.06 2.36 -10.28
C ARG A 200 13.87 1.69 -9.56
N ILE A 201 12.74 1.59 -10.24
CA ILE A 201 11.54 0.89 -9.76
C ILE A 201 11.35 -0.35 -10.64
N ASN A 202 11.14 -1.52 -10.03
CA ASN A 202 10.93 -2.76 -10.78
C ASN A 202 9.44 -3.05 -10.93
N LEU A 203 8.94 -2.99 -12.16
CA LEU A 203 7.57 -3.30 -12.57
C LEU A 203 7.47 -4.70 -13.21
N GLU A 204 8.48 -5.56 -13.07
CA GLU A 204 8.44 -6.89 -13.65
C GLU A 204 7.56 -7.86 -12.86
N ASN A 205 6.77 -8.67 -13.58
CA ASN A 205 5.97 -9.78 -13.06
C ASN A 205 4.88 -9.36 -12.06
N GLN A 206 4.39 -8.13 -12.18
CA GLN A 206 3.16 -7.69 -11.53
C GLN A 206 2.22 -7.14 -12.61
N ASP A 207 0.94 -6.99 -12.25
CA ASP A 207 -0.07 -6.37 -13.09
C ASP A 207 -0.81 -5.32 -12.24
N ASN A 208 -1.33 -4.25 -12.84
CA ASN A 208 -2.09 -3.19 -12.16
C ASN A 208 -1.25 -2.37 -11.17
N GLU A 209 0.00 -2.08 -11.52
CA GLU A 209 0.83 -1.15 -10.78
C GLU A 209 0.28 0.27 -10.87
N VAL A 210 0.34 0.98 -9.75
CA VAL A 210 -0.04 2.39 -9.66
C VAL A 210 1.04 3.17 -8.93
N VAL A 211 1.21 4.44 -9.31
CA VAL A 211 1.93 5.42 -8.49
C VAL A 211 0.94 6.35 -7.81
N THR A 212 1.22 6.67 -6.55
CA THR A 212 0.56 7.73 -5.79
C THR A 212 1.61 8.64 -5.18
N PHE A 213 1.31 9.93 -5.09
CA PHE A 213 2.13 10.92 -4.39
C PHE A 213 1.21 12.04 -3.90
N GLN A 214 1.75 12.92 -3.07
CA GLN A 214 1.07 14.13 -2.64
C GLN A 214 1.80 15.35 -3.17
N THR A 215 1.03 16.36 -3.55
CA THR A 215 1.57 17.68 -3.86
C THR A 215 0.93 18.73 -2.99
N GLN A 216 1.66 19.80 -2.73
CA GLN A 216 1.19 20.98 -2.01
C GLN A 216 1.80 22.20 -2.71
N HIS A 217 1.05 23.29 -2.80
CA HIS A 217 1.50 24.48 -3.51
C HIS A 217 1.36 25.76 -2.66
N ALA A 218 2.06 26.79 -3.08
CA ALA A 218 1.87 28.17 -2.62
C ALA A 218 2.21 29.16 -3.73
N TYR A 219 1.61 30.35 -3.66
CA TYR A 219 1.81 31.42 -4.64
C TYR A 219 1.54 30.99 -6.10
N PRO A 220 0.37 30.40 -6.42
CA PRO A 220 0.06 30.03 -7.78
C PRO A 220 -0.03 31.26 -8.67
N ASP A 221 0.63 31.17 -9.83
CA ASP A 221 0.62 32.18 -10.87
C ASP A 221 -0.39 31.78 -11.95
N ALA A 222 -1.25 32.72 -12.35
CA ALA A 222 -2.33 32.42 -13.28
C ALA A 222 -1.80 31.90 -14.62
N GLY A 223 -2.30 30.75 -15.06
CA GLY A 223 -1.88 30.10 -16.31
C GLY A 223 -0.47 29.48 -16.27
N HIS A 224 0.06 29.22 -15.08
CA HIS A 224 1.33 28.52 -14.89
C HIS A 224 1.09 27.17 -14.21
N ASP A 225 1.22 26.08 -14.98
CA ASP A 225 1.23 24.72 -14.45
C ASP A 225 2.68 24.21 -14.45
N PRO A 226 3.42 24.34 -13.33
CA PRO A 226 4.87 24.13 -13.35
C PRO A 226 5.30 22.68 -13.44
N LEU A 227 4.48 21.73 -12.98
CA LEU A 227 4.92 20.37 -12.71
C LEU A 227 4.36 19.38 -13.73
N GLU A 228 5.28 18.68 -14.40
CA GLU A 228 4.99 17.50 -15.21
C GLU A 228 5.44 16.25 -14.47
N ILE A 229 4.59 15.23 -14.46
CA ILE A 229 4.91 13.90 -13.95
C ILE A 229 5.18 13.02 -15.15
N LEU A 230 6.37 12.41 -15.18
CA LEU A 230 6.86 11.66 -16.31
C LEU A 230 7.32 10.27 -15.88
N ILE A 231 7.28 9.31 -16.79
CA ILE A 231 7.85 7.97 -16.62
C ILE A 231 8.72 7.60 -17.82
N SER A 232 9.83 6.93 -17.55
CA SER A 232 10.71 6.36 -18.57
C SER A 232 11.11 4.94 -18.19
N THR A 233 11.12 4.04 -19.19
CA THR A 233 11.60 2.66 -19.08
C THR A 233 12.90 2.41 -19.86
N ASP A 234 13.39 3.42 -20.59
CA ASP A 234 14.66 3.40 -21.34
C ASP A 234 15.75 4.29 -20.72
N PHE A 235 15.42 5.08 -19.69
CA PHE A 235 16.38 5.88 -18.93
C PHE A 235 17.45 5.00 -18.26
N ASN A 236 18.71 5.39 -18.42
CA ASN A 236 19.86 4.63 -17.95
C ASN A 236 20.21 4.85 -16.46
N GLY A 237 19.49 5.74 -15.77
CA GLY A 237 19.74 6.06 -14.36
C GLY A 237 20.90 7.05 -14.13
N THR A 238 21.35 7.81 -15.14
CA THR A 238 22.41 8.82 -14.97
C THR A 238 21.97 10.21 -15.43
N LYS A 239 22.56 11.27 -14.86
CA LYS A 239 22.20 12.66 -15.21
C LYS A 239 22.39 12.95 -16.70
N GLU A 240 23.43 12.37 -17.29
CA GLU A 240 23.77 12.55 -18.70
C GLU A 240 22.75 11.91 -19.64
N GLY A 241 22.05 10.86 -19.21
CA GLY A 241 21.06 10.17 -20.03
C GLY A 241 19.65 10.78 -20.00
N ILE A 242 19.41 11.85 -19.23
CA ILE A 242 18.05 12.39 -19.03
C ILE A 242 17.46 12.89 -20.35
N GLU A 243 18.25 13.60 -21.16
CA GLU A 243 17.80 14.16 -22.45
C GLU A 243 17.72 13.11 -23.56
N ASP A 244 18.44 11.98 -23.42
CA ASP A 244 18.47 10.88 -24.39
C ASP A 244 17.32 9.89 -24.20
N ALA A 245 16.69 9.88 -23.01
CA ALA A 245 15.62 8.95 -22.66
C ALA A 245 14.25 9.42 -23.17
N THR A 246 13.35 8.45 -23.35
CA THR A 246 11.95 8.70 -23.71
C THR A 246 11.12 8.89 -22.44
N TRP A 247 10.56 10.08 -22.27
CA TRP A 247 9.68 10.42 -21.15
C TRP A 247 8.23 10.50 -21.61
N ASN A 248 7.36 9.70 -20.99
CA ASN A 248 5.93 9.71 -21.22
C ASN A 248 5.22 10.42 -20.06
N SER A 249 4.24 11.28 -20.35
CA SER A 249 3.48 11.98 -19.32
C SER A 249 2.51 11.04 -18.60
N LEU A 250 2.43 11.20 -17.28
CA LEU A 250 1.47 10.54 -16.43
C LEU A 250 0.37 11.53 -16.03
N ASP A 251 -0.88 11.19 -16.34
CA ASP A 251 -2.03 11.98 -15.93
C ASP A 251 -2.29 11.79 -14.43
N SER A 252 -2.28 12.89 -13.69
CA SER A 252 -2.38 12.87 -12.23
C SER A 252 -3.00 14.15 -11.71
N LYS A 253 -3.66 14.06 -10.55
CA LYS A 253 -4.17 15.24 -9.88
C LYS A 253 -3.02 15.99 -9.22
N ILE A 254 -2.87 17.28 -9.52
CA ILE A 254 -1.92 18.14 -8.81
C ILE A 254 -2.69 19.13 -7.93
N SER A 255 -2.06 19.59 -6.86
CA SER A 255 -2.69 20.42 -5.83
C SER A 255 -3.12 21.81 -6.29
N TYR A 256 -2.69 22.29 -7.47
CA TYR A 256 -2.89 23.67 -7.89
C TYR A 256 -4.37 23.97 -8.11
N ILE A 257 -4.93 24.70 -7.16
CA ILE A 257 -6.22 25.37 -7.27
C ILE A 257 -5.89 26.84 -7.01
N GLU A 258 -6.40 27.76 -7.84
CA GLU A 258 -6.26 29.20 -7.61
C GLU A 258 -7.15 29.65 -6.42
N ASP A 259 -6.90 29.11 -5.24
CA ASP A 259 -7.59 29.42 -3.99
C ASP A 259 -6.59 29.47 -2.83
N PHE A 260 -6.39 30.68 -2.31
CA PHE A 260 -5.51 30.96 -1.16
C PHE A 260 -5.86 30.13 0.08
N SER A 261 -7.12 29.73 0.25
CA SER A 261 -7.55 28.91 1.39
C SER A 261 -7.04 27.47 1.31
N SER A 262 -6.61 27.02 0.13
CA SER A 262 -6.07 25.68 -0.11
C SER A 262 -4.55 25.62 -0.16
N TRP A 263 -3.87 26.78 -0.07
CA TRP A 263 -2.42 26.82 -0.01
C TRP A 263 -1.90 26.03 1.18
N PHE A 264 -0.73 25.45 1.02
CA PHE A 264 -0.13 24.61 2.05
C PHE A 264 -1.08 23.47 2.51
N THR A 265 -1.93 22.97 1.63
CA THR A 265 -2.67 21.71 1.85
C THR A 265 -2.18 20.65 0.89
N PHE A 266 -1.80 19.48 1.41
CA PHE A 266 -1.45 18.33 0.57
C PHE A 266 -2.70 17.77 -0.12
N VAL A 267 -2.54 17.47 -1.41
CA VAL A 267 -3.56 16.86 -2.26
C VAL A 267 -2.98 15.60 -2.85
N ASP A 268 -3.70 14.48 -2.67
CA ASP A 268 -3.35 13.20 -3.27
C ASP A 268 -3.45 13.27 -4.80
N SER A 269 -2.48 12.65 -5.47
CA SER A 269 -2.45 12.50 -6.93
C SER A 269 -3.60 11.67 -7.50
N GLY A 270 -4.29 10.92 -6.63
CA GLY A 270 -5.06 9.76 -7.04
C GLY A 270 -4.13 8.59 -7.41
N GLU A 271 -4.74 7.49 -7.83
CA GLU A 271 -4.03 6.33 -8.36
C GLU A 271 -3.73 6.56 -9.83
N VAL A 272 -2.45 6.74 -10.14
CA VAL A 272 -1.96 6.92 -11.51
C VAL A 272 -1.55 5.56 -12.06
N ASP A 273 -2.25 5.11 -13.09
CA ASP A 273 -2.05 3.78 -13.69
C ASP A 273 -0.70 3.67 -14.41
N LEU A 274 0.06 2.63 -14.06
CA LEU A 274 1.34 2.27 -14.67
C LEU A 274 1.27 0.98 -15.50
N SER A 275 0.08 0.38 -15.68
CA SER A 275 -0.09 -0.93 -16.34
C SER A 275 0.38 -0.99 -17.80
N LEU A 276 0.70 0.16 -18.42
CA LEU A 276 1.27 0.23 -19.77
C LEU A 276 2.81 0.09 -19.80
N TYR A 277 3.45 0.04 -18.64
CA TYR A 277 4.90 0.03 -18.49
C TYR A 277 5.34 -1.29 -17.84
N GLU A 278 6.44 -1.86 -18.34
CA GLU A 278 7.03 -3.09 -17.83
C GLU A 278 8.53 -2.90 -17.65
N GLY A 279 9.18 -3.79 -16.88
CA GLY A 279 10.62 -3.77 -16.69
C GLY A 279 11.06 -2.79 -15.60
N ILE A 280 12.21 -2.15 -15.79
CA ILE A 280 12.69 -1.09 -14.91
C ILE A 280 12.11 0.24 -15.37
N ALA A 281 11.50 0.98 -14.44
CA ALA A 281 10.97 2.31 -14.67
C ALA A 281 11.57 3.34 -13.71
N TYR A 282 11.49 4.60 -14.13
CA TYR A 282 11.84 5.78 -13.34
C TYR A 282 10.72 6.80 -13.46
N ILE A 283 10.35 7.40 -12.33
CA ILE A 283 9.34 8.46 -12.30
C ILE A 283 10.07 9.79 -12.08
N ALA A 284 9.73 10.80 -12.88
CA ALA A 284 10.32 12.12 -12.79
C ALA A 284 9.26 13.19 -12.49
N PHE A 285 9.62 14.07 -11.58
CA PHE A 285 8.93 15.30 -11.26
C PHE A 285 9.70 16.45 -11.90
N LYS A 286 9.19 16.94 -13.03
CA LYS A 286 9.85 17.99 -13.80
C LYS A 286 9.16 19.32 -13.55
N TYR A 287 9.89 20.27 -12.96
CA TYR A 287 9.41 21.63 -12.75
C TYR A 287 9.89 22.55 -13.90
N THR A 288 8.99 23.37 -14.45
CA THR A 288 9.30 24.47 -15.37
C THR A 288 8.72 25.79 -14.85
N GLY A 289 9.55 26.84 -14.74
CA GLY A 289 9.10 28.18 -14.33
C GLY A 289 10.07 29.29 -14.74
N SER A 290 9.87 30.50 -14.22
CA SER A 290 10.68 31.68 -14.53
C SER A 290 10.47 32.78 -13.50
N ASP A 291 11.55 33.27 -12.88
CA ASP A 291 11.45 34.37 -11.92
C ASP A 291 11.19 35.71 -12.60
N ARG A 292 11.78 35.92 -13.79
CA ARG A 292 11.57 37.15 -14.57
C ARG A 292 10.17 37.28 -15.16
N GLU A 293 9.47 36.17 -15.35
CA GLU A 293 8.10 36.16 -15.88
C GLU A 293 7.04 35.99 -14.78
N ASN A 294 7.42 35.98 -13.49
CA ASN A 294 6.53 35.65 -12.37
C ASN A 294 5.82 34.31 -12.56
N LYS A 295 6.60 33.27 -12.84
CA LYS A 295 6.20 31.86 -12.89
C LYS A 295 6.96 31.13 -11.78
N ASN A 296 6.59 31.50 -10.55
CA ASN A 296 7.30 31.25 -9.30
C ASN A 296 6.53 30.38 -8.30
N MET A 297 5.42 29.78 -8.73
CA MET A 297 4.63 28.89 -7.91
C MET A 297 5.51 27.87 -7.18
N THR A 298 5.40 27.86 -5.86
CA THR A 298 6.13 26.94 -4.99
C THR A 298 5.46 25.59 -5.02
N ILE A 299 6.28 24.53 -5.10
CA ILE A 299 5.78 23.16 -5.10
C ILE A 299 6.49 22.28 -4.12
N HIS A 300 5.68 21.54 -3.37
CA HIS A 300 6.15 20.46 -2.52
C HIS A 300 5.68 19.11 -3.04
N ILE A 301 6.51 18.10 -2.88
CA ILE A 301 6.21 16.69 -3.16
C ILE A 301 6.44 15.89 -1.89
N ASP A 302 5.52 14.99 -1.60
CA ASP A 302 5.58 14.10 -0.45
C ASP A 302 4.96 12.72 -0.77
N ASN A 303 5.23 11.71 0.05
CA ASN A 303 4.56 10.41 0.08
C ASN A 303 4.51 9.67 -1.28
N VAL A 304 5.64 9.60 -1.99
CA VAL A 304 5.76 8.89 -3.27
C VAL A 304 5.74 7.39 -3.05
N LYS A 305 4.77 6.69 -3.63
CA LYS A 305 4.57 5.25 -3.47
C LYS A 305 4.25 4.61 -4.80
N VAL A 306 4.83 3.45 -5.06
CA VAL A 306 4.44 2.57 -6.18
C VAL A 306 4.03 1.24 -5.59
N PHE A 307 2.88 0.71 -5.98
CA PHE A 307 2.37 -0.55 -5.47
C PHE A 307 1.47 -1.25 -6.48
N VAL A 308 1.22 -2.54 -6.24
CA VAL A 308 0.36 -3.40 -7.05
C VAL A 308 -1.05 -3.38 -6.47
N LYS A 309 -2.06 -3.33 -7.34
CA LYS A 309 -3.48 -3.39 -6.96
C LYS A 309 -4.13 -4.74 -7.21
#